data_AF-A0AA40ZZ96-F1
#
_entry.id   AF-A0AA40ZZ96-F1
#
_cell.length_a   1.000
_cell.length_b   1.000
_cell.length_c   1.000
_cell.angle_alpha   90.00
_cell.angle_beta   90.00
_cell.angle_gamma   90.00
#
_symmetry.space_group_name_H-M   'P 1'
#
loop_
_entity.id
_entity.type
_entity.pdbx_description
1 polymer ?
#
loop_
_entity_poly.entity_id
_entity_poly.type
_entity_poly.pdbx_seq_one_letter_code
_entity_poly.pdbx_strand_id
1 'polypeptide(L)'
;MEQTPIIPFRARWGRLLSAADAAEYLGISPTTLKTLGIQAKSIGRRVMWDRVDLDRFVDRMTDQPIPAAEQGKEQDDEEARFFERRRARGRN
;
A
#
# COMPACT_ATOMS: atom_id res chain seq x y z
N MET A 1 33.78 30.92 12.29
CA MET A 1 32.61 30.06 12.58
C MET A 1 32.05 29.62 11.25
N GLU A 2 32.43 28.44 10.77
CA GLU A 2 31.90 27.92 9.51
C GLU A 2 30.49 27.38 9.75
N GLN A 3 29.50 27.93 9.05
CA GLN A 3 28.13 27.43 9.10
C GLN A 3 28.05 26.13 8.30
N THR A 4 27.66 25.05 8.96
CA THR A 4 27.34 23.79 8.28
C THR A 4 26.14 24.02 7.35
N PRO A 5 26.24 23.72 6.04
CA PRO A 5 25.13 23.94 5.14
C PRO A 5 23.96 23.00 5.51
N ILE A 6 22.77 23.57 5.70
CA ILE A 6 21.54 22.81 5.90
C ILE A 6 21.17 22.17 4.56
N ILE A 7 21.37 20.87 4.44
CA ILE A 7 20.91 20.10 3.27
C ILE A 7 19.43 19.78 3.48
N PRO A 8 18.50 20.28 2.64
CA PRO A 8 17.09 19.99 2.80
C PRO A 8 16.81 18.51 2.47
N PHE A 9 16.37 17.74 3.46
CA PHE A 9 15.87 16.39 3.24
C PHE A 9 14.53 16.47 2.50
N ARG A 10 14.52 16.09 1.22
CA ARG A 10 13.27 15.89 0.48
C ARG A 10 12.75 14.50 0.80
N ALA A 11 11.64 14.43 1.51
CA ALA A 11 10.93 13.17 1.67
C ALA A 11 10.63 12.59 0.29
N ARG A 12 10.98 11.32 0.10
CA ARG A 12 10.68 10.53 -1.11
C ARG A 12 9.21 10.64 -1.52
N TRP A 13 8.32 10.77 -0.55
CA TRP A 13 6.87 10.76 -0.73
C TRP A 13 6.27 12.10 -0.36
N GLY A 14 5.47 12.66 -1.28
CA GLY A 14 4.57 13.77 -1.00
C GLY A 14 3.40 13.35 -0.11
N ARG A 15 2.57 14.32 0.30
CA ARG A 15 1.36 14.02 1.09
C ARG A 15 0.33 13.23 0.30
N LEU A 16 0.24 13.48 -1.00
CA LEU A 16 -0.66 12.80 -1.92
C LEU A 16 0.15 11.84 -2.78
N LEU A 17 -0.29 10.59 -2.83
CA LEU A 17 0.35 9.47 -3.49
C LEU A 17 -0.50 9.00 -4.67
N SER A 18 0.15 8.61 -5.76
CA SER A 18 -0.53 7.91 -6.84
C SER A 18 -0.91 6.49 -6.41
N ALA A 19 -1.70 5.76 -7.21
CA ALA A 19 -2.04 4.37 -6.90
C ALA A 19 -0.81 3.48 -6.75
N ALA A 20 0.23 3.72 -7.56
CA ALA A 20 1.48 2.96 -7.51
C ALA A 20 2.26 3.30 -6.24
N ASP A 21 2.41 4.58 -5.92
CA ASP A 21 3.17 5.02 -4.74
C ASP A 21 2.45 4.65 -3.43
N ALA A 22 1.12 4.70 -3.40
CA ALA A 22 0.32 4.31 -2.24
C ALA A 22 0.39 2.80 -1.99
N ALA A 23 0.38 1.99 -3.05
CA ALA A 23 0.56 0.55 -2.96
C ALA A 23 1.98 0.21 -2.49
N GLU A 24 3.00 0.90 -3.03
CA GLU A 24 4.39 0.74 -2.59
C GLU A 24 4.60 1.21 -1.14
N TYR A 25 3.95 2.29 -0.73
CA TYR A 25 3.99 2.80 0.65
C TYR A 25 3.45 1.77 1.65
N LEU A 26 2.36 1.09 1.29
CA LEU A 26 1.74 0.05 2.10
C LEU A 26 2.36 -1.34 1.91
N GLY A 27 3.28 -1.52 0.95
CA GLY A 27 3.86 -2.83 0.63
C GLY A 27 2.89 -3.83 -0.02
N ILE A 28 1.82 -3.36 -0.66
CA ILE A 28 0.78 -4.21 -1.27
C ILE A 28 0.72 -4.04 -2.79
N SER A 29 -0.04 -4.92 -3.46
CA SER A 29 -0.29 -4.74 -4.90
C SER A 29 -1.24 -3.57 -5.17
N PRO A 30 -1.11 -2.84 -6.30
CA PRO A 30 -2.04 -1.76 -6.67
C PRO A 30 -3.48 -2.24 -6.86
N THR A 31 -3.68 -3.52 -7.18
CA THR A 31 -5.01 -4.13 -7.25
C THR A 31 -5.60 -4.34 -5.86
N THR A 32 -4.79 -4.79 -4.90
CA THR A 32 -5.20 -4.92 -3.48
C THR A 32 -5.60 -3.57 -2.92
N LEU A 33 -4.82 -2.52 -3.19
CA LEU A 33 -5.13 -1.14 -2.77
C LEU A 33 -6.54 -0.69 -3.19
N LYS A 34 -6.97 -1.06 -4.40
CA LYS A 34 -8.31 -0.71 -4.91
C LYS A 34 -9.42 -1.50 -4.23
N THR A 35 -9.16 -2.74 -3.84
CA THR A 35 -10.14 -3.61 -3.17
C THR A 35 -10.37 -3.21 -1.71
N LEU A 36 -9.35 -2.66 -1.04
CA LEU A 36 -9.43 -2.26 0.37
C LEU A 36 -10.40 -1.09 0.64
N GLY A 37 -10.86 -0.40 -0.40
CA GLY A 37 -11.85 0.68 -0.25
C GLY A 37 -11.32 1.91 0.50
N ILE A 38 -10.00 2.07 0.58
CA ILE A 38 -9.36 3.22 1.26
C ILE A 38 -9.80 4.52 0.56
N GLN A 39 -10.12 5.54 1.36
CA GLN A 39 -10.66 6.80 0.88
C GLN A 39 -9.70 7.47 -0.11
N ALA A 40 -10.09 7.47 -1.39
CA ALA A 40 -9.33 8.09 -2.45
C ALA A 40 -9.85 9.51 -2.72
N LYS A 41 -8.92 10.45 -2.99
CA LYS A 41 -9.22 11.83 -3.35
C LYS A 41 -9.05 12.01 -4.86
N SER A 42 -10.10 12.48 -5.53
CA SER A 42 -10.02 12.87 -6.92
C SER A 42 -9.50 14.31 -7.03
N ILE A 43 -8.44 14.50 -7.81
CA ILE A 43 -7.91 15.82 -8.17
C ILE A 43 -7.97 15.91 -9.69
N GLY A 44 -9.03 16.55 -10.18
CA GLY A 44 -9.38 16.56 -11.60
C GLY A 44 -9.58 15.12 -12.12
N ARG A 45 -8.75 14.70 -13.08
CA ARG A 45 -8.81 13.36 -13.68
C ARG A 45 -7.95 12.31 -12.95
N ARG A 46 -7.18 12.71 -11.93
CA ARG A 46 -6.28 11.82 -11.20
C ARG A 46 -6.90 11.39 -9.88
N VAL A 47 -6.71 10.13 -9.53
CA VAL A 47 -7.06 9.58 -8.22
C VAL A 47 -5.77 9.51 -7.39
N MET A 48 -5.81 10.10 -6.21
CA MET A 48 -4.69 10.23 -5.29
C MET A 48 -5.10 9.74 -3.90
N TRP A 49 -4.14 9.22 -3.14
CA TRP A 49 -4.34 8.77 -1.76
C TRP A 49 -3.56 9.69 -0.82
N ASP A 50 -4.16 10.07 0.29
CA ASP A 50 -3.48 10.86 1.31
C ASP A 50 -2.70 9.94 2.22
N ARG A 51 -1.41 10.24 2.44
CA ARG A 51 -0.55 9.45 3.31
C ARG A 51 -1.10 9.32 4.73
N VAL A 52 -1.75 10.37 5.26
CA VAL A 52 -2.31 10.34 6.62
C VAL A 52 -3.53 9.43 6.69
N ASP A 53 -4.36 9.39 5.64
CA ASP A 53 -5.47 8.44 5.56
C ASP A 53 -4.98 6.99 5.46
N LEU A 54 -3.90 6.75 4.70
CA LEU A 54 -3.25 5.44 4.63
C LEU A 54 -2.71 5.00 5.99
N ASP A 55 -2.02 5.89 6.71
CA ASP A 55 -1.51 5.63 8.06
C ASP A 55 -2.65 5.30 9.03
N ARG A 56 -3.71 6.11 9.01
CA ARG A 56 -4.91 5.90 9.84
C ARG A 56 -5.63 4.60 9.52
N PHE A 57 -5.61 4.17 8.26
CA PHE A 57 -6.17 2.89 7.85
C PHE A 57 -5.36 1.73 8.45
N VAL A 58 -4.03 1.82 8.40
CA VAL A 58 -3.12 0.82 9.01
C VAL A 58 -3.29 0.77 10.52
N ASP A 59 -3.31 1.92 11.20
CA ASP A 59 -3.49 1.99 12.65
C ASP A 59 -4.79 1.30 13.09
N ARG A 60 -5.88 1.49 12.34
CA ARG A 60 -7.17 0.81 12.60
C ARG A 60 -7.11 -0.70 12.37
N MET A 61 -6.27 -1.16 11.45
CA MET A 61 -6.08 -2.58 11.15
C MET A 61 -5.26 -3.27 12.24
N THR A 62 -4.27 -2.59 12.80
CA THR A 62 -3.39 -3.11 13.87
C THR A 62 -4.07 -3.18 15.24
N ASP A 63 -5.09 -2.37 15.50
CA ASP A 63 -5.86 -2.42 16.76
C ASP A 63 -6.75 -3.68 16.87
N GLN A 64 -6.83 -4.50 15.80
CA GLN A 64 -7.41 -5.83 15.90
C GLN A 64 -6.38 -6.83 16.46
N PRO A 65 -6.62 -7.44 17.63
CA PRO A 65 -5.74 -8.49 18.13
C PRO A 65 -5.82 -9.69 17.18
N ILE A 66 -4.70 -10.01 16.50
CA ILE A 66 -4.62 -11.16 15.62
C ILE A 66 -4.55 -12.42 16.48
N PRO A 67 -5.55 -13.33 16.50
CA PRO A 67 -5.38 -14.62 17.15
C PRO A 67 -4.26 -15.39 16.44
N ALA A 68 -3.32 -15.94 17.21
CA ALA A 68 -2.08 -16.55 16.71
C ALA A 68 -2.25 -17.72 15.71
N ALA A 69 -3.49 -18.15 15.44
CA ALA A 69 -3.82 -19.27 14.55
C ALA A 69 -3.95 -18.90 13.06
N GLU A 70 -4.09 -17.62 12.72
CA GLU A 70 -4.41 -17.16 11.35
C GLU A 70 -3.23 -16.56 10.57
N GLN A 71 -2.15 -16.17 11.26
CA GLN A 71 -1.02 -15.45 10.65
C GLN A 71 -0.27 -16.20 9.53
N GLY A 72 -0.38 -17.53 9.47
CA GLY A 72 0.34 -18.36 8.49
C GLY A 72 -0.49 -19.04 7.40
N LYS A 73 -1.84 -18.97 7.45
CA LYS A 73 -2.70 -19.73 6.53
C LYS A 73 -3.31 -18.86 5.42
N GLU A 74 -3.65 -17.61 5.71
CA GLU A 74 -4.28 -16.73 4.72
C GLU A 74 -3.31 -16.23 3.65
N GLN A 75 -2.03 -16.03 4.01
CA GLN A 75 -1.00 -15.57 3.07
C GLN A 75 -0.66 -16.63 2.01
N ASP A 76 -0.63 -17.91 2.39
CA ASP A 76 -0.27 -19.03 1.51
C ASP A 76 -1.40 -19.33 0.49
N ASP A 77 -2.66 -19.23 0.91
CA ASP A 77 -3.85 -19.45 0.06
C ASP A 77 -4.04 -18.35 -1.03
N GLU A 78 -3.72 -17.10 -0.71
CA GLU A 78 -3.84 -15.97 -1.65
C GLU A 78 -2.68 -15.90 -2.65
N GLU A 79 -1.45 -16.15 -2.19
CA GLU A 79 -0.29 -16.26 -3.09
C GLU A 79 -0.42 -17.48 -4.01
N ALA A 80 -0.91 -18.63 -3.53
CA ALA A 80 -1.20 -19.80 -4.36
C ALA A 80 -2.24 -19.47 -5.46
N ARG A 81 -3.32 -18.77 -5.13
CA ARG A 81 -4.34 -18.32 -6.10
C ARG A 81 -3.83 -17.25 -7.08
N PHE A 82 -2.85 -16.45 -6.68
CA PHE A 82 -2.21 -15.47 -7.55
C PHE A 82 -1.26 -16.15 -8.56
N PHE A 83 -0.44 -17.10 -8.12
CA PHE A 83 0.43 -17.89 -9.00
C PHE A 83 -0.36 -18.84 -9.92
N GLU A 84 -1.50 -19.38 -9.46
CA GLU A 84 -2.38 -20.24 -10.25
C GLU A 84 -3.02 -19.50 -11.44
N ARG A 85 -3.56 -18.29 -11.22
CA ARG A 85 -4.11 -17.43 -12.30
C ARG A 85 -3.07 -17.03 -13.34
N ARG A 86 -1.80 -16.94 -12.95
CA ARG A 86 -0.70 -16.61 -13.85
C ARG A 86 -0.25 -17.82 -14.69
N ARG A 87 -0.31 -19.04 -14.14
CA ARG A 87 -0.06 -20.30 -14.89
C ARG A 87 -1.15 -20.59 -15.92
N ALA A 88 -2.42 -20.26 -15.63
CA ALA A 88 -3.55 -20.47 -16.55
C ALA A 88 -3.52 -19.59 -17.82
N ARG A 89 -2.83 -18.43 -17.80
CA ARG A 89 -2.69 -17.53 -18.96
C ARG A 89 -1.50 -17.85 -19.88
N GLY A 90 -0.70 -18.87 -19.58
CA GLY A 90 0.50 -19.23 -20.33
C GLY A 90 0.33 -20.36 -21.35
N ARG A 91 -0.90 -20.82 -21.63
CA ARG A 91 -1.17 -21.90 -22.58
C ARG A 91 -2.28 -21.51 -23.55
N ASN A 92 -1.93 -20.61 -24.47
CA ASN A 92 -2.56 -20.48 -25.79
C ASN A 92 -1.50 -20.03 -26.79
#